data_AF-A0A564Q0Y4-F1
#
_entry.id   AF-A0A564Q0Y4-F1
#
_cell.length_a   1.000
_cell.length_b   1.000
_cell.length_c   1.000
_cell.angle_alpha   90.00
_cell.angle_beta   90.00
_cell.angle_gamma   90.00
#
_symmetry.space_group_name_H-M   'P 1'
#
loop_
_entity.id
_entity.type
_entity.pdbx_description
1 polymer ?
#
loop_
_entity_poly.entity_id
_entity_poly.type
_entity_poly.pdbx_seq_one_letter_code
_entity_poly.pdbx_strand_id
1 'polypeptide(L)'
;MSKEGKAFACLHSTYKTKDSKMESRIVPCLKYGDVVTVPRSITSYVATEYGVVNLKGRSCGERAKLLISIAHPDFRDELEREAEEKNIIPKALRRRKR
;
A
#
# COMPACT_ATOMS: atom_id res chain seq x y z
N MET A 1 19.75 13.91 -6.26
CA MET A 1 18.88 13.80 -5.06
C MET A 1 19.27 14.92 -4.10
N SER A 2 18.33 15.77 -3.68
CA SER A 2 18.61 16.78 -2.66
C SER A 2 18.95 16.10 -1.32
N LYS A 3 19.91 16.67 -0.58
CA LYS A 3 20.53 16.06 0.61
C LYS A 3 19.50 15.72 1.71
N GLU A 4 18.40 16.47 1.77
CA GLU A 4 17.31 16.29 2.74
C GLU A 4 15.91 16.27 2.09
N GLY A 5 15.85 16.11 0.77
CA GLY A 5 14.59 16.10 0.03
C GLY A 5 13.70 14.92 0.44
N LYS A 6 12.44 15.20 0.77
CA LYS A 6 11.41 14.18 1.06
C LYS A 6 10.34 14.22 -0.02
N ALA A 7 10.20 13.12 -0.76
CA ALA A 7 9.12 12.95 -1.73
C ALA A 7 7.91 12.30 -1.06
N PHE A 8 6.74 12.92 -1.25
CA PHE A 8 5.46 12.43 -0.74
C PHE A 8 4.52 12.11 -1.89
N ALA A 9 3.96 10.90 -1.90
CA ALA A 9 2.83 10.54 -2.72
C ALA A 9 1.56 10.63 -1.85
N CYS A 10 0.70 11.59 -2.15
CA CYS A 10 -0.54 11.84 -1.41
C CYS A 10 -1.72 11.33 -2.24
N LEU A 11 -2.55 10.46 -1.66
CA LEU A 11 -3.75 9.93 -2.29
C LEU A 11 -4.83 9.68 -1.24
N HIS A 12 -6.09 9.75 -1.67
CA HIS A 12 -7.18 9.22 -0.86
C HIS A 12 -7.04 7.70 -0.78
N SER A 13 -7.36 7.10 0.36
CA SER A 13 -7.27 5.65 0.54
C SER A 13 -8.31 4.89 -0.30
N THR A 14 -9.44 5.54 -0.61
CA THR A 14 -10.54 4.97 -1.40
C THR A 14 -10.96 5.88 -2.56
N TYR A 15 -11.81 5.34 -3.42
CA TYR A 15 -12.54 6.08 -4.45
C TYR A 15 -13.91 5.43 -4.68
N LYS A 16 -14.86 6.20 -5.21
CA LYS A 16 -16.17 5.68 -5.62
C LYS A 16 -16.16 5.38 -7.12
N THR A 17 -16.65 4.21 -7.49
CA THR A 17 -16.86 3.84 -8.89
C THR A 17 -18.14 4.48 -9.43
N LYS A 18 -18.37 4.36 -10.75
CA LYS A 18 -19.61 4.85 -11.39
C LYS A 18 -20.87 4.20 -10.80
N ASP A 19 -20.75 2.97 -10.33
CA ASP A 19 -21.82 2.19 -9.69
C ASP A 19 -22.00 2.53 -8.19
N SER A 20 -21.39 3.62 -7.72
CA SER A 20 -21.40 4.06 -6.32
C SER A 20 -20.78 3.08 -5.31
N LYS A 21 -20.03 2.07 -5.77
CA LYS A 21 -19.28 1.16 -4.90
C LYS A 21 -17.99 1.83 -4.43
N MET A 22 -17.67 1.68 -3.15
CA MET A 22 -16.38 2.11 -2.60
C MET A 22 -15.31 1.07 -2.91
N GLU A 23 -14.16 1.50 -3.42
CA GLU A 23 -13.00 0.65 -3.68
C GLU A 23 -11.72 1.28 -3.10
N SER A 24 -10.78 0.44 -2.67
CA SER A 24 -9.47 0.87 -2.17
C SER A 24 -8.54 1.27 -3.32
N ARG A 25 -7.78 2.35 -3.14
CA ARG A 25 -6.66 2.72 -4.02
C ARG A 25 -5.39 1.96 -3.70
N ILE A 26 -5.28 1.44 -2.48
CA ILE A 26 -4.19 0.55 -2.09
C ILE A 26 -4.60 -0.86 -2.50
N VAL A 27 -3.85 -1.43 -3.44
CA VAL A 27 -4.09 -2.75 -4.02
C VAL A 27 -2.83 -3.61 -3.94
N PRO A 28 -2.94 -4.94 -3.79
CA PRO A 28 -1.76 -5.81 -3.73
C PRO A 28 -1.06 -5.93 -5.09
N CYS A 29 -1.80 -5.80 -6.19
CA CYS A 29 -1.26 -5.79 -7.55
C CYS A 29 -2.01 -4.75 -8.40
N LEU A 30 -1.28 -4.03 -9.25
CA LEU A 30 -1.86 -3.15 -10.25
C LEU A 30 -2.59 -3.96 -11.33
N LYS A 31 -3.56 -3.34 -12.00
CA LYS A 31 -4.29 -3.99 -13.09
C LYS A 31 -3.37 -4.15 -14.30
N TYR A 32 -3.61 -5.19 -15.09
CA TYR A 32 -2.85 -5.39 -16.31
C TYR A 32 -3.03 -4.19 -17.25
N GLY A 33 -1.91 -3.62 -17.70
CA GLY A 33 -1.89 -2.42 -18.54
C GLY A 33 -1.79 -1.09 -17.76
N ASP A 34 -1.79 -1.11 -16.42
CA ASP A 34 -1.54 0.11 -15.64
C ASP A 34 -0.12 0.63 -15.86
N VAL A 35 0.00 1.94 -16.08
CA VAL A 35 1.29 2.62 -16.25
C VAL A 35 1.84 3.03 -14.88
N VAL A 36 3.02 2.52 -14.53
CA VAL A 36 3.70 2.87 -13.28
C VAL A 36 4.42 4.22 -13.43
N THR A 37 3.89 5.26 -12.78
CA THR A 37 4.49 6.60 -12.78
C THR A 37 5.62 6.74 -11.77
N VAL A 38 5.45 6.15 -10.58
CA VAL A 38 6.43 6.21 -9.49
C VAL A 38 6.87 4.79 -9.14
N PRO A 39 8.03 4.32 -9.63
CA PRO A 39 8.51 2.99 -9.33
C PRO A 39 8.87 2.83 -7.84
N ARG A 40 8.90 1.57 -7.41
CA ARG A 40 9.24 1.17 -6.04
C ARG A 40 10.55 1.78 -5.53
N SER A 41 11.56 1.88 -6.39
CA SER A 41 12.92 2.32 -6.05
C SER A 41 13.01 3.78 -5.58
N ILE A 42 12.09 4.65 -6.04
CA ILE A 42 12.10 6.08 -5.72
C ILE A 42 11.03 6.47 -4.70
N THR A 43 10.03 5.61 -4.48
CA THR A 43 8.91 5.90 -3.58
C THR A 43 9.40 6.00 -2.13
N SER A 44 9.27 7.19 -1.54
CA SER A 44 9.71 7.48 -0.18
C SER A 44 8.54 7.49 0.81
N TYR A 45 7.73 8.56 0.84
CA TYR A 45 6.59 8.67 1.74
C TYR A 45 5.27 8.51 1.00
N VAL A 46 4.33 7.82 1.62
CA VAL A 46 2.94 7.69 1.13
C VAL A 46 2.01 8.17 2.22
N ALA A 47 1.08 9.06 1.87
CA ALA A 47 0.13 9.66 2.80
C ALA A 47 -1.31 9.46 2.32
N THR A 48 -2.17 9.06 3.26
CA THR A 48 -3.63 8.99 3.13
C THR A 48 -4.29 9.68 4.33
N GLU A 49 -5.61 9.75 4.34
CA GLU A 49 -6.40 10.23 5.46
C GLU A 49 -6.21 9.42 6.76
N TYR A 50 -5.64 8.21 6.69
CA TYR A 50 -5.37 7.36 7.86
C TYR A 50 -3.94 7.46 8.38
N GLY A 51 -3.08 8.23 7.72
CA GLY A 51 -1.72 8.48 8.17
C GLY A 51 -0.68 8.51 7.06
N VAL A 52 0.59 8.52 7.46
CA VAL A 52 1.74 8.58 6.56
C VAL A 52 2.76 7.52 6.92
N VAL A 53 3.31 6.84 5.91
CA VAL A 53 4.36 5.83 6.08
C VAL A 53 5.56 6.11 5.21
N ASN A 54 6.74 5.76 5.73
CA ASN A 54 8.00 5.79 5.01
C ASN A 54 8.36 4.40 4.50
N LEU A 55 8.46 4.25 3.19
CA LEU A 55 8.75 2.99 2.51
C LEU A 55 10.21 2.85 2.09
N LYS A 56 11.04 3.88 2.33
CA LYS A 56 12.47 3.88 2.00
C LYS A 56 13.20 2.80 2.81
N GLY A 57 13.98 1.96 2.14
CA GLY A 57 14.77 0.90 2.77
C GLY A 57 13.97 -0.29 3.31
N ARG A 58 12.67 -0.38 2.99
CA ARG A 58 11.79 -1.46 3.45
C ARG A 58 11.69 -2.60 2.43
N SER A 59 11.62 -3.84 2.91
CA SER A 59 11.38 -5.04 2.11
C SER A 59 9.96 -5.08 1.53
N CYS A 60 9.68 -5.99 0.58
CA CYS A 60 8.36 -6.08 -0.04
C CYS A 60 7.24 -6.30 0.99
N GLY A 61 7.45 -7.24 1.91
CA GLY A 61 6.47 -7.59 2.94
C GLY A 61 6.25 -6.47 3.96
N GLU A 62 7.32 -5.80 4.39
CA GLU A 62 7.19 -4.63 5.28
C GLU A 62 6.43 -3.49 4.60
N ARG A 63 6.73 -3.23 3.32
CA ARG A 63 6.02 -2.20 2.54
C ARG A 63 4.54 -2.51 2.42
N ALA A 64 4.18 -3.76 2.15
CA ALA A 64 2.78 -4.18 2.08
C ALA A 64 2.06 -3.90 3.40
N LYS A 65 2.65 -4.30 4.54
CA LYS A 65 2.07 -4.02 5.87
C LYS A 65 1.92 -2.52 6.18
N LEU A 66 2.96 -1.73 5.86
CA LEU A 66 2.91 -0.28 6.08
C LEU A 66 1.82 0.36 5.22
N LEU A 67 1.71 -0.03 3.95
CA LEU A 67 0.63 0.45 3.07
C LEU A 67 -0.75 0.03 3.57
N ILE A 68 -0.92 -1.22 4.00
CA ILE A 68 -2.18 -1.71 4.58
C ILE A 68 -2.55 -0.92 5.85
N SER A 69 -1.58 -0.53 6.68
CA SER A 69 -1.87 0.25 7.89
C SER A 69 -2.45 1.64 7.63
N ILE A 70 -2.20 2.22 6.45
CA ILE A 70 -2.76 3.50 6.02
C ILE A 70 -3.91 3.34 5.00
N ALA A 71 -4.36 2.12 4.76
CA ALA A 71 -5.57 1.87 3.98
C ALA A 71 -6.83 2.14 4.81
N HIS A 72 -7.98 2.25 4.12
CA HIS A 72 -9.28 2.36 4.77
C HIS A 72 -9.56 1.12 5.64
N PRO A 73 -10.02 1.28 6.90
CA PRO A 73 -10.22 0.20 7.85
C PRO A 73 -10.95 -1.02 7.28
N ASP A 74 -12.06 -0.78 6.56
CA ASP A 74 -12.90 -1.83 5.97
C ASP A 74 -12.17 -2.76 4.99
N PHE A 75 -11.08 -2.30 4.37
CA PHE A 75 -10.32 -3.08 3.38
C PHE A 75 -9.04 -3.69 3.94
N ARG A 76 -8.64 -3.37 5.18
CA ARG A 76 -7.32 -3.78 5.70
C ARG A 76 -7.17 -5.30 5.80
N ASP A 77 -8.21 -5.97 6.29
CA ASP A 77 -8.19 -7.42 6.48
C ASP A 77 -8.21 -8.16 5.14
N GLU A 78 -8.98 -7.67 4.16
CA GLU A 78 -8.99 -8.20 2.80
C GLU A 78 -7.63 -8.04 2.12
N LEU A 79 -7.03 -6.84 2.20
CA LEU A 79 -5.71 -6.56 1.63
C LEU A 79 -4.60 -7.40 2.28
N GLU A 80 -4.67 -7.62 3.60
CA GLU A 80 -3.71 -8.48 4.31
C GLU A 80 -3.84 -9.92 3.82
N ARG A 81 -5.06 -10.45 3.71
CA ARG A 81 -5.32 -11.80 3.20
C ARG A 81 -4.82 -11.97 1.76
N GLU A 82 -5.17 -11.05 0.86
CA GLU A 82 -4.71 -11.12 -0.54
C GLU A 82 -3.18 -11.03 -0.66
N ALA A 83 -2.55 -10.18 0.15
CA ALA A 83 -1.09 -10.05 0.17
C ALA A 83 -0.39 -11.32 0.70
N GLU A 84 -1.02 -12.05 1.63
CA GLU A 84 -0.54 -13.35 2.09
C GLU A 84 -0.70 -14.43 1.00
N GLU A 85 -1.86 -14.49 0.35
CA GLU A 85 -2.16 -15.44 -0.73
C GLU A 85 -1.20 -15.27 -1.92
N LYS A 86 -0.89 -14.02 -2.27
CA LYS A 86 0.06 -13.67 -3.34
C LYS A 86 1.53 -13.76 -2.90
N ASN A 87 1.82 -14.23 -1.69
CA ASN A 87 3.18 -14.33 -1.12
C ASN A 87 3.96 -13.01 -1.10
N ILE A 88 3.27 -11.87 -1.05
CA ILE A 88 3.89 -10.55 -0.88
C ILE A 88 4.34 -10.37 0.58
N ILE A 89 3.49 -10.81 1.52
CA ILE A 89 3.84 -10.89 2.93
C ILE A 89 4.43 -12.29 3.21
N PRO A 90 5.73 -12.39 3.52
CA PRO A 90 6.37 -13.67 3.80
C PRO A 90 5.80 -14.28 5.08
N LYS A 91 5.82 -15.62 5.19
CA LYS A 91 5.29 -16.36 6.35
C LYS A 91 5.83 -15.85 7.69
N ALA A 92 7.09 -15.45 7.75
CA ALA A 92 7.73 -14.88 8.93
C ALA A 92 7.08 -13.58 9.44
N LEU A 93 6.45 -12.82 8.54
CA LEU A 93 5.76 -11.57 8.86
C LEU A 93 4.24 -11.76 9.00
N ARG A 94 3.64 -12.94 8.82
CA ARG A 94 2.18 -13.09 8.94
C ARG A 94 1.71 -12.89 10.38
N ARG A 95 0.51 -12.33 10.56
CA ARG A 95 -0.10 -12.29 11.89
C ARG A 95 -0.30 -13.73 12.37
N ARG A 96 0.34 -14.10 13.48
CA ARG A 96 0.05 -15.39 14.13
C ARG A 96 -1.42 -15.35 14.56
N LYS A 97 -2.27 -16.21 13.99
CA LYS A 97 -3.59 -16.49 14.57
C LYS A 97 -3.34 -17.01 15.98
N ARG A 98 -3.76 -16.24 16.98
CA ARG A 98 -3.85 -16.70 18.37
C ARG A 98 -4.98 -17.71 18.49
#